data_AF-A0A7C6FGB2-F1
#
_entry.id   AF-A0A7C6FGB2-F1
#
_cell.length_a   1.000
_cell.length_b   1.000
_cell.length_c   1.000
_cell.angle_alpha   90.00
_cell.angle_beta   90.00
_cell.angle_gamma   90.00
#
_symmetry.space_group_name_H-M   'P 1'
#
loop_
_entity.id
_entity.type
_entity.pdbx_description
1 polymer ?
#
loop_
_entity_poly.entity_id
_entity_poly.type
_entity_poly.pdbx_seq_one_letter_code
_entity_poly.pdbx_strand_id
1 'polypeptide(L)'
;MKRGLSLCISMLLLFAVGFAGAEAGGDRAEQLHALSVSLLEHIKAGEEAQALDMMDEAMRGYLTGAVATLWPQLTSLGGAFERTGAWKMTQQEGFDIIEMTLIFANARFIQRTVFDQDGKVAGFFVAPGEVEGEEQTAEVPGMPAGIREEAVTVDAGTGYPLKGTLTLPEGEPVCGLVLVHGSGPADQDETVLVNKPFLDLAWGLAQQGIAVLRYDKRTFTYGEQIAGASDYPSFTVDQETAEDAAAAVQLLKSQPALAGRAVFLLGHSLGGMLTAYINTKGAGASGYINLAGSPRRLWEISADQNIQIAEELAAAGDNEAAEGIRLLVNAAQEKANNLLTLGDADALKDENQVLGISAWYLRHLEGIDPVQLHLADGLPVLILQGERDRQVTLADYEAWKKGLQGHPAARFKSYPGLNHLFGQFEGEAPAFQQLMTEYSQRTPVAEAVLEDIAAWLREHSL
;
A
#
# COMPACT_ATOMS: atom_id res chain seq x y z
N MET A 1 15.63 37.55 -15.96
CA MET A 1 15.81 36.12 -15.68
C MET A 1 14.87 35.73 -14.56
N LYS A 2 13.65 35.31 -14.92
CA LYS A 2 12.65 34.81 -13.97
C LYS A 2 12.85 33.29 -13.89
N ARG A 3 13.19 32.77 -12.72
CA ARG A 3 13.20 31.33 -12.45
C ARG A 3 11.76 30.89 -12.28
N GLY A 4 11.25 30.10 -13.23
CA GLY A 4 10.02 29.34 -13.06
C GLY A 4 10.28 28.27 -12.01
N LEU A 5 9.53 28.35 -10.91
CA LEU A 5 9.49 27.33 -9.89
C LEU A 5 8.47 26.30 -10.39
N SER A 6 8.93 25.24 -11.07
CA SER A 6 8.12 24.05 -11.29
C SER A 6 7.85 23.45 -9.92
N LEU A 7 6.59 23.51 -9.51
CA LEU A 7 6.07 22.85 -8.33
C LEU A 7 6.03 21.35 -8.64
N CYS A 8 7.20 20.70 -8.64
CA CYS A 8 7.26 19.26 -8.46
C CYS A 8 6.63 18.97 -7.10
N ILE A 9 5.54 18.20 -7.10
CA ILE A 9 4.99 17.57 -5.90
C ILE A 9 6.04 16.54 -5.44
N SER A 10 7.08 17.05 -4.79
CA SER A 10 7.97 16.27 -3.95
C SER A 10 7.23 16.10 -2.63
N MET A 11 6.37 15.08 -2.59
CA MET A 11 5.90 14.53 -1.33
C MET A 11 7.09 13.78 -0.71
N LEU A 12 8.01 14.52 -0.07
CA LEU A 12 9.10 13.95 0.73
C LEU A 12 9.73 15.02 1.64
N LEU A 13 9.25 15.02 2.88
CA LEU A 13 10.07 14.92 4.07
C LEU A 13 9.21 14.21 5.11
N LEU A 14 9.33 12.87 5.12
CA LEU A 14 8.92 12.05 6.25
C LEU A 14 9.78 12.48 7.45
N PHE A 15 9.18 13.22 8.37
CA PHE A 15 9.28 12.87 9.77
C PHE A 15 7.95 12.21 10.14
N ALA A 16 7.82 10.92 9.86
CA ALA A 16 6.88 10.11 10.61
C ALA A 16 7.51 9.95 11.99
N VAL A 17 7.03 10.73 12.96
CA VAL A 17 7.42 10.54 14.35
C VAL A 17 6.35 9.69 15.02
N GLY A 18 6.79 8.63 15.70
CA GLY A 18 5.94 7.75 16.48
C GLY A 18 5.18 8.48 17.59
N PHE A 19 3.90 8.11 17.73
CA PHE A 19 3.03 8.61 18.79
C PHE A 19 3.22 7.79 20.07
N ALA A 20 3.96 8.36 21.01
CA ALA A 20 3.83 8.04 22.43
C ALA A 20 3.64 9.35 23.20
N GLY A 21 2.43 9.93 23.09
CA GLY A 21 2.04 11.13 23.83
C GLY A 21 1.12 10.76 24.98
N ALA A 22 1.38 11.29 26.17
CA ALA A 22 0.39 11.28 27.25
C ALA A 22 -0.76 12.24 26.89
N GLU A 23 -2.00 11.82 27.12
CA GLU A 23 -3.18 12.70 27.02
C GLU A 23 -3.03 13.87 28.01
N ALA A 24 -2.89 15.09 27.49
CA ALA A 24 -2.88 16.30 28.29
C ALA A 24 -4.30 16.80 28.55
N GLY A 25 -4.55 17.33 29.75
CA GLY A 25 -5.88 17.70 30.27
C GLY A 25 -6.67 18.73 29.45
N GLY A 26 -8.00 18.61 29.54
CA GLY A 26 -8.99 19.09 28.56
C GLY A 26 -9.02 20.57 28.17
N ASP A 27 -8.60 21.51 29.03
CA ASP A 27 -8.76 22.95 28.71
C ASP A 27 -7.80 23.44 27.61
N ARG A 28 -6.53 22.99 27.60
CA ARG A 28 -5.56 23.40 26.57
C ARG A 28 -5.83 22.68 25.25
N ALA A 29 -6.20 21.40 25.31
CA ALA A 29 -6.50 20.59 24.13
C ALA A 29 -7.69 21.18 23.35
N GLU A 30 -8.77 21.55 24.02
CA GLU A 30 -9.93 22.16 23.39
C GLU A 30 -9.61 23.53 22.78
N GLN A 31 -8.79 24.35 23.45
CA GLN A 31 -8.35 25.65 22.93
C GLN A 31 -7.51 25.51 21.65
N LEU A 32 -6.54 24.60 21.64
CA LEU A 32 -5.69 24.36 20.47
C LEU A 32 -6.47 23.70 19.33
N HIS A 33 -7.42 22.82 19.63
CA HIS A 33 -8.34 22.29 18.62
C HIS A 33 -9.20 23.41 17.99
N ALA A 34 -9.74 24.33 18.79
CA ALA A 34 -10.49 25.48 18.26
C ALA A 34 -9.63 26.39 17.36
N LEU A 35 -8.34 26.57 17.70
CA LEU A 35 -7.39 27.28 16.84
C LEU A 35 -7.11 26.50 15.54
N SER A 36 -6.97 25.18 15.61
CA SER A 36 -6.80 24.32 14.43
C SER A 36 -8.00 24.41 13.47
N VAL A 37 -9.23 24.43 14.00
CA VAL A 37 -10.45 24.66 13.22
C VAL A 37 -10.50 26.08 12.64
N SER A 38 -10.11 27.09 13.41
CA SER A 38 -10.09 28.48 12.93
C SER A 38 -9.10 28.66 11.78
N LEU A 39 -7.92 28.03 11.87
CA LEU A 39 -6.94 28.00 10.78
C LEU A 39 -7.53 27.38 9.51
N LEU A 40 -8.23 26.25 9.65
CA LEU A 40 -8.92 25.60 8.52
C LEU A 40 -9.94 26.54 7.88
N GLU A 41 -10.75 27.26 8.66
CA GLU A 41 -11.73 28.21 8.10
C GLU A 41 -11.06 29.36 7.33
N HIS A 42 -9.94 29.89 7.83
CA HIS A 42 -9.17 30.90 7.09
C HIS A 42 -8.59 30.34 5.78
N ILE A 43 -8.08 29.10 5.79
CA ILE A 43 -7.59 28.43 4.58
C ILE A 43 -8.73 28.21 3.57
N LYS A 44 -9.90 27.74 4.03
CA LYS A 44 -11.10 27.54 3.20
C LYS A 44 -11.56 28.83 2.53
N ALA A 45 -11.50 29.93 3.27
CA ALA A 45 -11.91 31.26 2.79
C ALA A 45 -10.83 31.96 1.95
N GLY A 46 -9.61 31.40 1.87
CA GLY A 46 -8.46 32.07 1.23
C GLY A 46 -8.02 33.34 1.97
N GLU A 47 -8.32 33.43 3.27
CA GLU A 47 -8.00 34.57 4.15
C GLU A 47 -6.54 34.51 4.59
N GLU A 48 -5.64 34.81 3.65
CA GLU A 48 -4.19 34.66 3.84
C GLU A 48 -3.67 35.44 5.04
N ALA A 49 -4.05 36.71 5.22
CA ALA A 49 -3.55 37.52 6.34
C ALA A 49 -3.91 36.93 7.71
N GLN A 50 -5.13 36.40 7.85
CA GLN A 50 -5.64 35.80 9.08
C GLN A 50 -4.96 34.45 9.35
N ALA A 51 -4.83 33.59 8.34
CA ALA A 51 -4.10 32.33 8.47
C ALA A 51 -2.63 32.57 8.89
N LEU A 52 -1.96 33.52 8.24
CA LEU A 52 -0.56 33.86 8.53
C LEU A 52 -0.36 34.51 9.91
N ASP A 53 -1.36 35.18 10.48
CA ASP A 53 -1.28 35.76 11.83
C ASP A 53 -1.25 34.67 12.92
N MET A 54 -1.86 33.52 12.65
CA MET A 54 -1.85 32.37 13.56
C MET A 54 -0.50 31.64 13.60
N MET A 55 0.36 31.86 12.63
CA MET A 55 1.62 31.14 12.43
C MET A 55 2.82 31.80 13.10
N ASP A 56 3.84 31.00 13.39
CA ASP A 56 5.16 31.50 13.73
C ASP A 56 5.86 32.14 12.51
N GLU A 57 7.04 32.72 12.71
CA GLU A 57 7.76 33.41 11.62
C GLU A 57 8.17 32.47 10.48
N ALA A 58 8.58 31.24 10.79
CA ALA A 58 9.04 30.27 9.81
C ALA A 58 7.89 29.77 8.93
N MET A 59 6.78 29.36 9.55
CA MET A 59 5.60 28.85 8.88
C MET A 59 4.90 29.94 8.06
N ARG A 60 4.89 31.19 8.57
CA ARG A 60 4.43 32.35 7.79
C ARG A 60 5.24 32.52 6.51
N GLY A 61 6.57 32.42 6.60
CA GLY A 61 7.45 32.49 5.43
C GLY A 61 7.16 31.40 4.39
N TYR A 62 6.83 30.20 4.84
CA TYR A 62 6.52 29.06 3.97
C TYR A 62 5.17 29.20 3.24
N LEU A 63 4.13 29.70 3.91
CA LEU A 63 2.77 29.77 3.35
C LEU A 63 2.38 31.10 2.71
N THR A 64 3.23 32.13 2.77
CA THR A 64 2.96 33.41 2.12
C THR A 64 2.76 33.23 0.61
N GLY A 65 1.61 33.68 0.08
CA GLY A 65 1.22 33.51 -1.31
C GLY A 65 0.71 32.12 -1.69
N ALA A 66 0.62 31.18 -0.75
CA ALA A 66 0.16 29.81 -0.98
C ALA A 66 -1.18 29.48 -0.31
N VAL A 67 -1.67 30.27 0.65
CA VAL A 67 -2.88 29.92 1.43
C VAL A 67 -4.10 29.72 0.53
N ALA A 68 -4.32 30.61 -0.44
CA ALA A 68 -5.47 30.55 -1.33
C ALA A 68 -5.48 29.33 -2.28
N THR A 69 -4.37 28.61 -2.44
CA THR A 69 -4.29 27.44 -3.32
C THR A 69 -4.49 26.12 -2.57
N LEU A 70 -4.29 26.10 -1.25
CA LEU A 70 -4.41 24.89 -0.43
C LEU A 70 -5.82 24.28 -0.48
N TRP A 71 -6.86 25.10 -0.30
CA TRP A 71 -8.22 24.59 -0.27
C TRP A 71 -8.72 24.07 -1.63
N PRO A 72 -8.52 24.79 -2.76
CA PRO A 72 -8.81 24.25 -4.08
C PRO A 72 -8.12 22.90 -4.35
N GLN A 73 -6.85 22.74 -3.94
CA GLN A 73 -6.14 21.47 -4.08
C GLN A 73 -6.82 20.34 -3.28
N LEU A 74 -7.16 20.59 -2.01
CA LEU A 74 -7.85 19.59 -1.17
C LEU A 74 -9.23 19.22 -1.72
N THR A 75 -10.02 20.19 -2.18
CA THR A 75 -11.33 19.90 -2.80
C THR A 75 -11.21 19.21 -4.15
N SER A 76 -10.12 19.45 -4.90
CA SER A 76 -9.85 18.73 -6.15
C SER A 76 -9.48 17.26 -5.90
N LEU A 77 -8.90 16.94 -4.75
CA LEU A 77 -8.54 15.58 -4.36
C LEU A 77 -9.70 14.85 -3.66
N GLY A 78 -10.40 15.54 -2.75
CA GLY A 78 -11.43 14.95 -1.90
C GLY A 78 -12.87 15.13 -2.38
N GLY A 79 -13.14 16.02 -3.33
CA GLY A 79 -14.49 16.40 -3.72
C GLY A 79 -15.09 17.48 -2.81
N ALA A 80 -16.41 17.46 -2.62
CA ALA A 80 -17.08 18.42 -1.75
C ALA A 80 -16.71 18.17 -0.28
N PHE A 81 -16.29 19.21 0.45
CA PHE A 81 -16.08 19.10 1.88
C PHE A 81 -17.41 18.98 2.61
N GLU A 82 -17.51 18.00 3.51
CA GLU A 82 -18.73 17.72 4.25
C GLU A 82 -18.66 18.27 5.67
N ARG A 83 -17.66 17.83 6.45
CA ARG A 83 -17.48 18.21 7.85
C ARG A 83 -16.09 17.86 8.38
N THR A 84 -15.75 18.38 9.56
CA THR A 84 -14.67 17.82 10.38
C THR A 84 -15.16 16.58 11.14
N GLY A 85 -14.24 15.67 11.45
CA GLY A 85 -14.46 14.44 12.20
C GLY A 85 -13.84 14.46 13.59
N ALA A 86 -13.52 13.28 14.09
CA ALA A 86 -12.72 13.02 15.27
C ALA A 86 -11.39 13.76 15.23
N TRP A 87 -10.90 14.07 16.42
CA TRP A 87 -9.63 14.73 16.62
C TRP A 87 -8.94 14.17 17.86
N LYS A 88 -7.62 14.25 17.89
CA LYS A 88 -6.80 13.92 19.06
C LYS A 88 -5.71 14.94 19.25
N MET A 89 -5.22 15.03 20.48
CA MET A 89 -4.04 15.81 20.82
C MET A 89 -2.92 14.89 21.29
N THR A 90 -1.71 15.15 20.82
CA THR A 90 -0.50 14.51 21.32
C THR A 90 0.57 15.56 21.60
N GLN A 91 1.48 15.28 22.54
CA GLN A 91 2.62 16.14 22.83
C GLN A 91 3.91 15.48 22.38
N GLN A 92 4.79 16.26 21.76
CA GLN A 92 6.07 15.76 21.28
C GLN A 92 7.13 16.86 21.30
N GLU A 93 8.29 16.58 21.92
CA GLU A 93 9.45 17.49 21.96
C GLU A 93 9.15 18.95 22.37
N GLY A 94 8.12 19.16 23.19
CA GLY A 94 7.71 20.48 23.65
C GLY A 94 6.71 21.21 22.75
N PHE A 95 6.22 20.57 21.69
CA PHE A 95 5.12 21.02 20.85
C PHE A 95 3.83 20.28 21.17
N ASP A 96 2.72 20.98 20.99
CA ASP A 96 1.37 20.43 21.06
C ASP A 96 0.86 20.15 19.64
N ILE A 97 0.44 18.92 19.35
CA ILE A 97 0.02 18.48 18.01
C ILE A 97 -1.47 18.14 18.05
N ILE A 98 -2.27 18.83 17.22
CA ILE A 98 -3.66 18.50 16.96
C ILE A 98 -3.76 17.76 15.62
N GLU A 99 -4.36 16.58 15.64
CA GLU A 99 -4.79 15.87 14.44
C GLU A 99 -6.30 15.84 14.37
N MET A 100 -6.88 16.20 13.22
CA MET A 100 -8.32 16.26 12.99
C MET A 100 -8.66 15.66 11.62
N THR A 101 -9.65 14.77 11.58
CA THR A 101 -10.18 14.24 10.33
C THR A 101 -10.94 15.33 9.56
N LEU A 102 -10.65 15.47 8.28
CA LEU A 102 -11.41 16.24 7.30
C LEU A 102 -12.16 15.25 6.41
N ILE A 103 -13.49 15.32 6.41
CA ILE A 103 -14.34 14.42 5.64
C ILE A 103 -14.82 15.15 4.40
N PHE A 104 -14.47 14.59 3.25
CA PHE A 104 -14.95 15.01 1.95
C PHE A 104 -15.77 13.88 1.31
N ALA A 105 -16.55 14.21 0.29
CA ALA A 105 -17.40 13.26 -0.42
C ALA A 105 -16.65 12.02 -0.95
N ASN A 106 -15.38 12.18 -1.33
CA ASN A 106 -14.59 11.13 -1.99
C ASN A 106 -13.29 10.78 -1.24
N ALA A 107 -12.99 11.44 -0.13
CA ALA A 107 -11.74 11.18 0.61
C ALA A 107 -11.84 11.62 2.06
N ARG A 108 -10.92 11.09 2.87
CA ARG A 108 -10.64 11.56 4.22
C ARG A 108 -9.19 11.99 4.32
N PHE A 109 -8.96 13.12 4.98
CA PHE A 109 -7.61 13.62 5.26
C PHE A 109 -7.43 13.86 6.74
N ILE A 110 -6.22 13.70 7.25
CA ILE A 110 -5.81 14.21 8.56
C ILE A 110 -5.22 15.58 8.35
N GLN A 111 -5.83 16.60 8.94
CA GLN A 111 -5.17 17.87 9.21
C GLN A 111 -4.36 17.75 10.48
N ARG A 112 -3.04 17.93 10.38
CA ARG A 112 -2.11 18.03 11.51
C ARG A 112 -1.67 19.47 11.69
N THR A 113 -1.97 20.04 12.84
CA THR A 113 -1.55 21.40 13.24
C THR A 113 -0.63 21.30 14.46
N VAL A 114 0.59 21.79 14.32
CA VAL A 114 1.62 21.77 15.36
C VAL A 114 1.72 23.16 15.97
N PHE A 115 1.58 23.24 17.29
CA PHE A 115 1.63 24.48 18.06
C PHE A 115 2.88 24.53 18.93
N ASP A 116 3.54 25.69 18.93
CA ASP A 116 4.58 26.00 19.91
C ASP A 116 3.99 26.31 21.30
N GLN A 117 4.87 26.61 22.26
CA GLN A 117 4.46 26.88 23.65
C GLN A 117 3.57 28.14 23.77
N ASP A 118 3.73 29.10 22.87
CA ASP A 118 2.97 30.36 22.81
C ASP A 118 1.63 30.21 22.06
N GLY A 119 1.35 29.02 21.51
CA GLY A 119 0.13 28.71 20.78
C GLY A 119 0.14 29.23 19.34
N LYS A 120 1.31 29.53 18.78
CA LYS A 120 1.47 29.82 17.34
C LYS A 120 1.67 28.52 16.56
N VAL A 121 1.18 28.52 15.33
CA VAL A 121 1.29 27.37 14.43
C VAL A 121 2.71 27.31 13.88
N ALA A 122 3.46 26.31 14.34
CA ALA A 122 4.82 25.99 13.91
C ALA A 122 4.86 24.96 12.77
N GLY A 123 3.74 24.30 12.51
CA GLY A 123 3.62 23.34 11.41
C GLY A 123 2.16 23.10 11.01
N PHE A 124 1.92 22.95 9.71
CA PHE A 124 0.62 22.62 9.15
C PHE A 124 0.78 21.60 8.03
N PHE A 125 0.10 20.46 8.16
CA PHE A 125 0.17 19.36 7.21
C PHE A 125 -1.21 18.79 6.97
N VAL A 126 -1.48 18.38 5.73
CA VAL A 126 -2.67 17.61 5.38
C VAL A 126 -2.23 16.38 4.62
N ALA A 127 -2.65 15.21 5.07
CA ALA A 127 -2.31 13.93 4.44
C ALA A 127 -3.55 13.03 4.36
N PRO A 128 -3.64 12.11 3.40
CA PRO A 128 -4.72 11.12 3.37
C PRO A 128 -4.78 10.32 4.68
N GLY A 129 -6.00 10.05 5.18
CA GLY A 129 -6.22 9.27 6.39
C GLY A 129 -7.33 9.83 7.28
N GLU A 130 -7.50 9.21 8.45
CA GLU A 130 -8.43 9.63 9.50
C GLU A 130 -7.84 9.38 10.88
N VAL A 131 -8.31 10.10 11.89
CA VAL A 131 -7.91 9.87 13.28
C VAL A 131 -8.47 8.52 13.75
N GLU A 132 -7.61 7.67 14.32
CA GLU A 132 -7.99 6.37 14.86
C GLU A 132 -9.18 6.47 15.84
N GLY A 133 -10.21 5.65 15.62
CA GLY A 133 -11.44 5.64 16.43
C GLY A 133 -12.61 6.45 15.87
N GLU A 134 -12.45 7.10 14.70
CA GLU A 134 -13.58 7.63 13.94
C GLU A 134 -14.52 6.49 13.50
N GLU A 135 -15.84 6.64 13.73
CA GLU A 135 -16.82 5.68 13.19
C GLU A 135 -16.73 5.67 11.66
N GLN A 136 -16.25 4.54 11.11
CA GLN A 136 -16.23 4.29 9.68
C GLN A 136 -17.69 4.21 9.18
N THR A 137 -18.12 5.20 8.40
CA THR A 137 -19.47 5.25 7.82
C THR A 137 -19.61 4.35 6.59
N ALA A 138 -18.53 3.78 6.07
CA ALA A 138 -18.61 2.66 5.14
C ALA A 138 -18.78 1.40 5.98
N GLU A 139 -19.96 0.78 5.93
CA GLU A 139 -20.22 -0.52 6.55
C GLU A 139 -19.20 -1.54 6.01
N VAL A 140 -18.12 -1.79 6.76
CA VAL A 140 -17.44 -3.08 6.65
C VAL A 140 -18.49 -4.08 7.13
N PRO A 141 -18.94 -5.01 6.28
CA PRO A 141 -19.94 -5.98 6.70
C PRO A 141 -19.47 -6.65 7.99
N GLY A 142 -20.38 -6.87 8.94
CA GLY A 142 -20.04 -7.71 10.09
C GLY A 142 -19.54 -9.07 9.59
N MET A 143 -18.59 -9.67 10.32
CA MET A 143 -18.05 -11.00 9.97
C MET A 143 -19.22 -11.97 9.67
N PRO A 144 -19.21 -12.64 8.51
CA PRO A 144 -20.34 -13.46 8.13
C PRO A 144 -20.49 -14.69 9.05
N ALA A 145 -21.71 -15.22 9.13
CA ALA A 145 -21.94 -16.50 9.79
C ALA A 145 -21.21 -17.64 9.06
N GLY A 146 -20.88 -18.72 9.77
CA GLY A 146 -20.20 -19.87 9.16
C GLY A 146 -18.67 -19.84 9.25
N ILE A 147 -18.09 -18.79 9.84
CA ILE A 147 -16.63 -18.65 10.01
C ILE A 147 -16.28 -18.16 11.42
N ARG A 148 -15.02 -18.35 11.81
CA ARG A 148 -14.43 -17.76 13.02
C ARG A 148 -13.03 -17.24 12.73
N GLU A 149 -12.60 -16.28 13.53
CA GLU A 149 -11.23 -15.75 13.49
C GLU A 149 -10.50 -16.04 14.80
N GLU A 150 -9.23 -16.41 14.69
CA GLU A 150 -8.32 -16.65 15.81
C GLU A 150 -7.08 -15.77 15.64
N ALA A 151 -6.72 -15.03 16.69
CA ALA A 151 -5.49 -14.24 16.68
C ALA A 151 -4.27 -15.18 16.74
N VAL A 152 -3.29 -14.93 15.88
CA VAL A 152 -2.03 -15.66 15.82
C VAL A 152 -0.86 -14.70 15.71
N THR A 153 0.36 -15.20 15.92
CA THR A 153 1.59 -14.44 15.72
C THR A 153 2.42 -15.13 14.65
N VAL A 154 2.75 -14.42 13.57
CA VAL A 154 3.73 -14.84 12.58
C VAL A 154 5.10 -14.38 13.05
N ASP A 155 6.04 -15.30 13.25
CA ASP A 155 7.39 -14.97 13.71
C ASP A 155 8.42 -15.72 12.88
N ALA A 156 9.23 -14.98 12.13
CA ALA A 156 10.35 -15.50 11.36
C ALA A 156 11.61 -15.75 12.21
N GLY A 157 11.58 -15.45 13.51
CA GLY A 157 12.73 -15.55 14.41
C GLY A 157 13.74 -14.42 14.24
N THR A 158 13.36 -13.33 13.58
CA THR A 158 14.23 -12.18 13.24
C THR A 158 14.07 -10.99 14.20
N GLY A 159 13.25 -11.15 15.26
CA GLY A 159 12.98 -10.09 16.23
C GLY A 159 11.81 -9.18 15.86
N TYR A 160 11.02 -9.55 14.84
CA TYR A 160 9.87 -8.80 14.35
C TYR A 160 8.60 -9.68 14.35
N PRO A 161 8.04 -10.07 15.51
CA PRO A 161 6.81 -10.85 15.55
C PRO A 161 5.61 -10.04 15.06
N LEU A 162 4.85 -10.59 14.13
CA LEU A 162 3.77 -9.90 13.43
C LEU A 162 2.41 -10.40 13.92
N LYS A 163 1.50 -9.45 14.15
CA LYS A 163 0.10 -9.74 14.41
C LYS A 163 -0.49 -10.45 13.20
N GLY A 164 -1.23 -11.52 13.41
CA GLY A 164 -2.00 -12.16 12.35
C GLY A 164 -3.35 -12.68 12.82
N THR A 165 -4.16 -13.02 11.83
CA THR A 165 -5.51 -13.55 12.01
C THR A 165 -5.68 -14.78 11.14
N LEU A 166 -6.01 -15.89 11.78
CA LEU A 166 -6.39 -17.13 11.13
C LEU A 166 -7.91 -17.20 11.04
N THR A 167 -8.43 -17.12 9.83
CA THR A 167 -9.86 -17.28 9.53
C THR A 167 -10.15 -18.74 9.22
N LEU A 168 -11.08 -19.36 9.94
CA LEU A 168 -11.41 -20.76 9.83
C LEU A 168 -12.88 -20.95 9.45
N PRO A 169 -13.21 -21.94 8.60
CA PRO A 169 -14.59 -22.38 8.44
C PRO A 169 -15.14 -22.96 9.75
N GLU A 170 -16.47 -23.00 9.90
CA GLU A 170 -17.13 -23.74 10.98
C GLU A 170 -16.78 -25.25 10.97
N GLY A 171 -16.56 -25.82 9.79
CA GLY A 171 -16.16 -27.21 9.60
C GLY A 171 -14.65 -27.43 9.58
N GLU A 172 -14.26 -28.68 9.28
CA GLU A 172 -12.86 -29.01 8.98
C GLU A 172 -12.43 -28.33 7.67
N PRO A 173 -11.32 -27.57 7.64
CA PRO A 173 -10.87 -26.93 6.42
C PRO A 173 -10.44 -27.97 5.40
N VAL A 174 -10.62 -27.67 4.11
CA VAL A 174 -10.14 -28.54 3.02
C VAL A 174 -8.64 -28.33 2.76
N CYS A 175 -8.17 -27.10 2.92
CA CYS A 175 -6.77 -26.69 2.81
C CYS A 175 -6.54 -25.35 3.53
N GLY A 176 -5.28 -24.92 3.58
CA GLY A 176 -4.88 -23.60 4.06
C GLY A 176 -4.42 -22.69 2.93
N LEU A 177 -4.59 -21.38 3.10
CA LEU A 177 -4.06 -20.34 2.22
C LEU A 177 -3.41 -19.23 3.05
N VAL A 178 -2.19 -18.83 2.71
CA VAL A 178 -1.56 -17.62 3.25
C VAL A 178 -1.68 -16.49 2.23
N LEU A 179 -2.09 -15.30 2.68
CA LEU A 179 -2.15 -14.09 1.86
C LEU A 179 -0.90 -13.23 2.07
N VAL A 180 -0.23 -12.83 0.98
CA VAL A 180 1.01 -12.03 1.01
C VAL A 180 0.82 -10.73 0.24
N HIS A 181 0.99 -9.63 0.96
CA HIS A 181 0.77 -8.25 0.50
C HIS A 181 1.60 -7.87 -0.73
N GLY A 182 1.17 -6.78 -1.36
CA GLY A 182 1.91 -6.04 -2.35
C GLY A 182 3.08 -5.22 -1.79
N SER A 183 3.48 -4.22 -2.57
CA SER A 183 4.58 -3.32 -2.25
C SER A 183 4.21 -2.32 -1.15
N GLY A 184 5.21 -1.93 -0.36
CA GLY A 184 5.05 -0.95 0.72
C GLY A 184 4.45 -1.53 2.01
N PRO A 185 4.33 -0.70 3.07
CA PRO A 185 3.69 -1.09 4.32
C PRO A 185 2.20 -1.40 4.14
N ALA A 186 1.73 -2.53 4.66
CA ALA A 186 0.32 -2.92 4.67
C ALA A 186 -0.05 -3.68 5.95
N ASP A 187 -1.27 -3.46 6.44
CA ASP A 187 -1.87 -4.26 7.51
C ASP A 187 -2.36 -5.62 6.96
N GLN A 188 -2.75 -6.53 7.86
CA GLN A 188 -3.27 -7.86 7.50
C GLN A 188 -4.50 -7.87 6.57
N ASP A 189 -5.19 -6.74 6.41
CA ASP A 189 -6.37 -6.60 5.55
C ASP A 189 -5.99 -6.10 4.14
N GLU A 190 -4.72 -5.74 3.94
CA GLU A 190 -4.21 -4.98 2.79
C GLU A 190 -5.07 -3.73 2.54
N THR A 191 -5.33 -2.98 3.60
CA THR A 191 -6.25 -1.84 3.58
C THR A 191 -5.77 -0.76 2.60
N VAL A 192 -6.62 -0.44 1.61
CA VAL A 192 -6.46 0.70 0.70
C VAL A 192 -7.71 1.57 0.78
N LEU A 193 -7.62 2.68 1.51
CA LEU A 193 -8.77 3.52 1.83
C LEU A 193 -9.91 2.68 2.43
N VAL A 194 -11.08 2.63 1.78
CA VAL A 194 -12.24 1.87 2.24
C VAL A 194 -12.19 0.39 1.87
N ASN A 195 -11.22 -0.03 1.05
CA ASN A 195 -11.11 -1.39 0.55
C ASN A 195 -10.19 -2.24 1.41
N LYS A 196 -10.57 -3.51 1.58
CA LYS A 196 -9.88 -4.51 2.41
C LYS A 196 -9.83 -5.86 1.68
N PRO A 197 -9.09 -5.97 0.56
CA PRO A 197 -9.14 -7.14 -0.31
C PRO A 197 -8.71 -8.43 0.39
N PHE A 198 -7.79 -8.40 1.36
CA PHE A 198 -7.42 -9.61 2.10
C PHE A 198 -8.49 -10.03 3.12
N LEU A 199 -9.25 -9.09 3.68
CA LEU A 199 -10.44 -9.40 4.47
C LEU A 199 -11.52 -10.07 3.61
N ASP A 200 -11.78 -9.51 2.43
CA ASP A 200 -12.75 -10.06 1.47
C ASP A 200 -12.39 -11.48 1.04
N LEU A 201 -11.11 -11.71 0.70
CA LEU A 201 -10.57 -13.04 0.38
C LEU A 201 -10.69 -13.99 1.57
N ALA A 202 -10.28 -13.56 2.76
CA ALA A 202 -10.28 -14.42 3.94
C ALA A 202 -11.69 -14.89 4.31
N TRP A 203 -12.64 -13.97 4.38
CA TRP A 203 -14.02 -14.31 4.72
C TRP A 203 -14.70 -15.11 3.61
N GLY A 204 -14.60 -14.67 2.35
CA GLY A 204 -15.23 -15.34 1.23
C GLY A 204 -14.72 -16.76 0.99
N LEU A 205 -13.41 -16.99 1.17
CA LEU A 205 -12.81 -18.33 1.03
C LEU A 205 -13.07 -19.20 2.26
N ALA A 206 -13.12 -18.63 3.47
CA ALA A 206 -13.47 -19.38 4.67
C ALA A 206 -14.91 -19.88 4.65
N GLN A 207 -15.87 -19.09 4.14
CA GLN A 207 -17.24 -19.58 3.89
C GLN A 207 -17.28 -20.75 2.89
N GLN A 208 -16.24 -20.89 2.06
CA GLN A 208 -16.06 -21.96 1.10
C GLN A 208 -15.20 -23.14 1.61
N GLY A 209 -14.88 -23.16 2.90
CA GLY A 209 -14.19 -24.27 3.57
C GLY A 209 -12.67 -24.16 3.60
N ILE A 210 -12.08 -23.00 3.32
CA ILE A 210 -10.62 -22.80 3.27
C ILE A 210 -10.16 -22.06 4.52
N ALA A 211 -9.12 -22.56 5.19
CA ALA A 211 -8.47 -21.80 6.27
C ALA A 211 -7.59 -20.71 5.66
N VAL A 212 -7.75 -19.45 6.06
CA VAL A 212 -6.99 -18.33 5.50
C VAL A 212 -6.20 -17.61 6.59
N LEU A 213 -4.88 -17.53 6.42
CA LEU A 213 -4.00 -16.76 7.28
C LEU A 213 -3.62 -15.45 6.60
N ARG A 214 -3.79 -14.38 7.36
CA ARG A 214 -3.39 -13.01 7.02
C ARG A 214 -2.68 -12.39 8.23
N TYR A 215 -1.76 -11.47 7.98
CA TYR A 215 -0.83 -10.96 9.00
C TYR A 215 -0.35 -9.55 8.63
N ASP A 216 0.00 -8.72 9.61
CA ASP A 216 0.56 -7.40 9.33
C ASP A 216 1.93 -7.55 8.68
N LYS A 217 2.28 -6.68 7.72
CA LYS A 217 3.62 -6.68 7.14
C LYS A 217 4.63 -6.07 8.12
N ARG A 218 5.88 -6.56 8.17
CA ARG A 218 6.88 -6.00 9.10
C ARG A 218 7.15 -4.52 8.90
N THR A 219 7.08 -4.02 7.66
CA THR A 219 7.23 -2.60 7.35
C THR A 219 6.04 -1.75 7.80
N PHE A 220 4.88 -2.36 8.04
CA PHE A 220 3.71 -1.71 8.65
C PHE A 220 3.85 -1.64 10.18
N THR A 221 4.14 -2.77 10.83
CA THR A 221 4.24 -2.81 12.30
C THR A 221 5.51 -2.14 12.84
N TYR A 222 6.64 -2.26 12.13
CA TYR A 222 7.97 -1.86 12.60
C TYR A 222 8.69 -0.88 11.67
N GLY A 223 7.95 -0.16 10.82
CA GLY A 223 8.54 0.71 9.78
C GLY A 223 9.55 1.74 10.32
N GLU A 224 9.22 2.42 11.43
CA GLU A 224 10.12 3.40 12.07
C GLU A 224 11.41 2.76 12.59
N GLN A 225 11.29 1.60 13.27
CA GLN A 225 12.44 0.86 13.78
C GLN A 225 13.35 0.40 12.63
N ILE A 226 12.76 -0.11 11.53
CA ILE A 226 13.49 -0.56 10.35
C ILE A 226 14.20 0.62 9.67
N ALA A 227 13.50 1.75 9.47
CA ALA A 227 14.09 2.94 8.84
C ALA A 227 15.21 3.58 9.68
N GLY A 228 15.14 3.46 11.01
CA GLY A 228 16.18 3.93 11.94
C GLY A 228 17.37 2.98 12.09
N ALA A 229 17.31 1.76 11.54
CA ALA A 229 18.36 0.77 11.69
C ALA A 229 19.57 1.08 10.78
N SER A 230 20.78 0.83 11.27
CA SER A 230 22.02 1.14 10.53
C SER A 230 22.19 0.35 9.23
N ASP A 231 21.52 -0.80 9.12
CA ASP A 231 21.52 -1.70 7.97
C ASP A 231 20.35 -1.46 7.01
N TYR A 232 19.48 -0.48 7.27
CA TYR A 232 18.38 -0.09 6.39
C TYR A 232 18.78 0.10 4.91
N PRO A 233 19.93 0.73 4.58
CA PRO A 233 20.35 0.87 3.17
C PRO A 233 20.50 -0.46 2.42
N SER A 234 20.73 -1.56 3.15
CA SER A 234 20.88 -2.92 2.62
C SER A 234 19.61 -3.78 2.70
N PHE A 235 18.48 -3.21 3.12
CA PHE A 235 17.18 -3.88 3.22
C PHE A 235 16.69 -4.33 1.85
N THR A 236 16.17 -5.56 1.74
CA THR A 236 15.66 -6.15 0.49
C THR A 236 14.29 -6.78 0.68
N VAL A 237 13.72 -7.33 -0.40
CA VAL A 237 12.49 -8.15 -0.35
C VAL A 237 12.59 -9.36 0.55
N ASP A 238 13.80 -9.83 0.88
CA ASP A 238 13.99 -10.94 1.82
C ASP A 238 13.39 -10.58 3.17
N GLN A 239 13.86 -9.46 3.73
CA GLN A 239 13.33 -8.95 4.98
C GLN A 239 11.93 -8.39 4.80
N GLU A 240 11.68 -7.61 3.73
CA GLU A 240 10.38 -6.95 3.57
C GLU A 240 9.20 -7.92 3.53
N THR A 241 9.38 -9.08 2.88
CA THR A 241 8.27 -9.96 2.49
C THR A 241 8.61 -11.44 2.63
N ALA A 242 9.74 -11.91 2.09
CA ALA A 242 9.92 -13.34 1.82
C ALA A 242 10.09 -14.20 3.07
N GLU A 243 10.84 -13.71 4.07
CA GLU A 243 11.06 -14.41 5.34
C GLU A 243 9.75 -14.59 6.12
N ASP A 244 8.97 -13.51 6.26
CA ASP A 244 7.71 -13.55 7.02
C ASP A 244 6.64 -14.38 6.33
N ALA A 245 6.55 -14.29 5.00
CA ALA A 245 5.64 -15.12 4.22
C ALA A 245 5.96 -16.61 4.36
N ALA A 246 7.25 -16.97 4.35
CA ALA A 246 7.67 -18.35 4.58
C ALA A 246 7.32 -18.82 6.00
N ALA A 247 7.54 -17.97 7.01
CA ALA A 247 7.16 -18.25 8.40
C ALA A 247 5.63 -18.40 8.56
N ALA A 248 4.85 -17.57 7.88
CA ALA A 248 3.38 -17.66 7.89
C ALA A 248 2.88 -18.98 7.30
N VAL A 249 3.47 -19.46 6.19
CA VAL A 249 3.14 -20.77 5.62
C VAL A 249 3.47 -21.89 6.62
N GLN A 250 4.64 -21.84 7.27
CA GLN A 250 5.02 -22.84 8.27
C GLN A 250 4.10 -22.81 9.50
N LEU A 251 3.74 -21.62 9.98
CA LEU A 251 2.77 -21.44 11.06
C LEU A 251 1.43 -22.06 10.69
N LEU A 252 0.92 -21.79 9.48
CA LEU A 252 -0.38 -22.32 9.04
C LEU A 252 -0.35 -23.84 8.91
N LYS A 253 0.73 -24.41 8.37
CA LYS A 253 0.95 -25.86 8.31
C LYS A 253 1.02 -26.52 9.69
N SER A 254 1.48 -25.79 10.70
CA SER A 254 1.56 -26.31 12.07
C SER A 254 0.19 -26.40 12.78
N GLN A 255 -0.84 -25.77 12.22
CA GLN A 255 -2.16 -25.74 12.85
C GLN A 255 -2.79 -27.14 12.87
N PRO A 256 -3.30 -27.62 14.02
CA PRO A 256 -3.93 -28.93 14.12
C PRO A 256 -5.08 -29.13 13.11
N ALA A 257 -5.84 -28.06 12.82
CA ALA A 257 -6.90 -28.06 11.82
C ALA A 257 -6.40 -28.33 10.39
N LEU A 258 -5.10 -28.18 10.11
CA LEU A 258 -4.48 -28.43 8.81
C LEU A 258 -3.54 -29.64 8.80
N ALA A 259 -3.57 -30.49 9.83
CA ALA A 259 -2.78 -31.70 9.88
C ALA A 259 -3.05 -32.61 8.65
N GLY A 260 -2.03 -32.82 7.83
CA GLY A 260 -2.11 -33.62 6.61
C GLY A 260 -2.80 -32.95 5.43
N ARG A 261 -3.11 -31.65 5.51
CA ARG A 261 -3.76 -30.87 4.46
C ARG A 261 -2.77 -29.99 3.72
N ALA A 262 -3.05 -29.72 2.45
CA ALA A 262 -2.25 -28.81 1.63
C ALA A 262 -2.34 -27.37 2.15
N VAL A 263 -1.24 -26.62 2.03
CA VAL A 263 -1.19 -25.18 2.34
C VAL A 263 -0.61 -24.44 1.16
N PHE A 264 -1.36 -23.48 0.65
CA PHE A 264 -1.04 -22.70 -0.54
C PHE A 264 -0.65 -21.27 -0.17
N LEU A 265 -0.08 -20.57 -1.14
CA LEU A 265 0.35 -19.19 -1.02
C LEU A 265 -0.33 -18.35 -2.09
N LEU A 266 -1.05 -17.30 -1.70
CA LEU A 266 -1.51 -16.25 -2.61
C LEU A 266 -0.68 -14.99 -2.37
N GLY A 267 -0.05 -14.50 -3.42
CA GLY A 267 0.64 -13.22 -3.42
C GLY A 267 -0.11 -12.19 -4.25
N HIS A 268 -0.32 -11.00 -3.70
CA HIS A 268 -0.86 -9.84 -4.42
C HIS A 268 0.26 -8.91 -4.87
N SER A 269 0.17 -8.37 -6.09
CA SER A 269 1.14 -7.39 -6.61
C SER A 269 2.60 -7.86 -6.43
N LEU A 270 3.45 -7.15 -5.67
CA LEU A 270 4.81 -7.58 -5.32
C LEU A 270 4.85 -9.00 -4.70
N GLY A 271 3.94 -9.34 -3.79
CA GLY A 271 3.83 -10.69 -3.24
C GLY A 271 3.55 -11.73 -4.31
N GLY A 272 2.76 -11.37 -5.33
CA GLY A 272 2.49 -12.21 -6.50
C GLY A 272 3.73 -12.47 -7.35
N MET A 273 4.61 -11.46 -7.48
CA MET A 273 5.92 -11.62 -8.15
C MET A 273 6.82 -12.64 -7.44
N LEU A 274 6.63 -12.82 -6.12
CA LEU A 274 7.56 -13.53 -5.26
C LEU A 274 7.07 -14.92 -4.82
N THR A 275 5.92 -15.41 -5.28
CA THR A 275 5.32 -16.65 -4.73
C THR A 275 6.26 -17.86 -4.75
N ALA A 276 6.91 -18.15 -5.87
CA ALA A 276 7.89 -19.25 -5.94
C ALA A 276 9.17 -18.91 -5.17
N TYR A 277 9.59 -17.64 -5.16
CA TYR A 277 10.77 -17.18 -4.43
C TYR A 277 10.62 -17.38 -2.91
N ILE A 278 9.46 -17.04 -2.35
CA ILE A 278 9.10 -17.27 -0.95
C ILE A 278 9.27 -18.74 -0.59
N ASN A 279 8.89 -19.65 -1.50
CA ASN A 279 9.04 -21.08 -1.26
C ASN A 279 10.51 -21.52 -1.14
N THR A 280 11.44 -20.83 -1.84
CA THR A 280 12.89 -21.08 -1.71
C THR A 280 13.44 -20.72 -0.32
N LYS A 281 12.73 -19.91 0.45
CA LYS A 281 13.05 -19.58 1.86
C LYS A 281 12.57 -20.66 2.85
N GLY A 282 12.07 -21.78 2.34
CA GLY A 282 11.64 -22.91 3.16
C GLY A 282 10.17 -22.85 3.58
N ALA A 283 9.31 -22.12 2.87
CA ALA A 283 7.87 -22.07 3.17
C ALA A 283 7.20 -23.46 3.06
N GLY A 284 7.55 -24.23 2.03
CA GLY A 284 6.97 -25.53 1.74
C GLY A 284 5.49 -25.46 1.35
N ALA A 285 5.10 -24.47 0.53
CA ALA A 285 3.76 -24.36 -0.03
C ALA A 285 3.48 -25.48 -1.04
N SER A 286 2.21 -25.86 -1.18
CA SER A 286 1.72 -26.90 -2.10
C SER A 286 1.40 -26.36 -3.50
N GLY A 287 1.40 -25.05 -3.69
CA GLY A 287 1.10 -24.36 -4.94
C GLY A 287 0.87 -22.86 -4.71
N TYR A 288 0.67 -22.13 -5.79
CA TYR A 288 0.69 -20.67 -5.79
C TYR A 288 -0.53 -20.05 -6.48
N ILE A 289 -0.96 -18.91 -5.97
CA ILE A 289 -1.88 -18.01 -6.65
C ILE A 289 -1.17 -16.65 -6.79
N ASN A 290 -1.01 -16.19 -8.02
CA ASN A 290 -0.52 -14.86 -8.31
C ASN A 290 -1.73 -13.98 -8.64
N LEU A 291 -1.96 -12.96 -7.80
CA LEU A 291 -3.07 -12.02 -7.91
C LEU A 291 -2.49 -10.65 -8.34
N ALA A 292 -2.64 -10.29 -9.62
CA ALA A 292 -2.09 -9.04 -10.18
C ALA A 292 -0.57 -8.81 -9.94
N GLY A 293 0.21 -9.89 -9.91
CA GLY A 293 1.68 -9.83 -9.88
C GLY A 293 2.28 -9.92 -11.28
N SER A 294 3.51 -9.45 -11.44
CA SER A 294 4.24 -9.43 -12.71
C SER A 294 5.45 -10.37 -12.73
N PRO A 295 5.83 -10.96 -13.89
CA PRO A 295 7.12 -11.61 -14.04
C PRO A 295 8.23 -10.63 -14.45
N ARG A 296 7.89 -9.35 -14.70
CA ARG A 296 8.83 -8.30 -15.13
C ARG A 296 9.57 -7.70 -13.96
N ARG A 297 10.55 -6.86 -14.26
CA ARG A 297 11.35 -6.16 -13.25
C ARG A 297 10.49 -5.06 -12.62
N LEU A 298 10.57 -4.90 -11.29
CA LEU A 298 9.72 -3.93 -10.57
C LEU A 298 9.88 -2.49 -11.10
N TRP A 299 11.09 -2.09 -11.51
CA TRP A 299 11.31 -0.75 -12.05
C TRP A 299 10.67 -0.56 -13.44
N GLU A 300 10.46 -1.63 -14.23
CA GLU A 300 9.73 -1.54 -15.51
C GLU A 300 8.26 -1.24 -15.26
N ILE A 301 7.67 -1.84 -14.22
CA ILE A 301 6.30 -1.55 -13.79
C ILE A 301 6.17 -0.09 -13.35
N SER A 302 7.10 0.38 -12.51
CA SER A 302 7.12 1.77 -12.06
C SER A 302 7.33 2.75 -13.23
N ALA A 303 8.16 2.40 -14.20
CA ALA A 303 8.36 3.20 -15.40
C ALA A 303 7.07 3.31 -16.23
N ASP A 304 6.36 2.20 -16.49
CA ASP A 304 5.08 2.20 -17.22
C ASP A 304 4.03 3.10 -16.54
N GLN A 305 3.91 3.01 -15.21
CA GLN A 305 2.99 3.85 -14.44
C GLN A 305 3.32 5.35 -14.57
N ASN A 306 4.61 5.72 -14.53
CA ASN A 306 5.03 7.10 -14.73
C ASN A 306 4.78 7.58 -16.18
N ILE A 307 5.02 6.71 -17.18
CA ILE A 307 4.73 7.03 -18.58
C ILE A 307 3.23 7.24 -18.80
N GLN A 308 2.37 6.44 -18.17
CA GLN A 308 0.92 6.66 -18.23
C GLN A 308 0.53 8.05 -17.71
N ILE A 309 1.10 8.50 -16.58
CA ILE A 309 0.87 9.87 -16.08
C ILE A 309 1.31 10.90 -17.11
N ALA A 310 2.49 10.72 -17.72
CA ALA A 310 2.99 11.63 -18.75
C ALA A 310 2.07 11.70 -19.98
N GLU A 311 1.51 10.56 -20.41
CA GLU A 311 0.58 10.49 -21.54
C GLU A 311 -0.75 11.19 -21.23
N GLU A 312 -1.31 10.98 -20.04
CA GLU A 312 -2.53 11.64 -19.60
C GLU A 312 -2.34 13.16 -19.45
N LEU A 313 -1.21 13.62 -18.91
CA LEU A 313 -0.86 15.05 -18.83
C LEU A 313 -0.73 15.69 -20.21
N ALA A 314 -0.03 15.03 -21.14
CA ALA A 314 0.10 15.51 -22.52
C ALA A 314 -1.26 15.60 -23.21
N ALA A 315 -2.13 14.61 -23.02
CA ALA A 315 -3.50 14.62 -23.54
C ALA A 315 -4.35 15.75 -22.94
N ALA A 316 -4.11 16.11 -21.67
CA ALA A 316 -4.73 17.26 -21.00
C ALA A 316 -4.11 18.62 -21.39
N GLY A 317 -3.05 18.64 -22.21
CA GLY A 317 -2.38 19.84 -22.71
C GLY A 317 -1.15 20.29 -21.92
N ASP A 318 -0.80 19.59 -20.84
CA ASP A 318 0.39 19.87 -20.03
C ASP A 318 1.62 19.13 -20.56
N ASN A 319 2.11 19.58 -21.73
CA ASN A 319 3.25 18.98 -22.40
C ASN A 319 4.57 19.17 -21.65
N GLU A 320 4.70 20.23 -20.85
CA GLU A 320 5.93 20.51 -20.10
C GLU A 320 6.10 19.50 -18.94
N ALA A 321 5.05 19.28 -18.16
CA ALA A 321 5.07 18.27 -17.10
C ALA A 321 5.25 16.85 -17.67
N ALA A 322 4.53 16.54 -18.75
CA ALA A 322 4.67 15.25 -19.44
C ALA A 322 6.10 14.97 -19.90
N GLU A 323 6.77 15.95 -20.52
CA GLU A 323 8.15 15.78 -20.96
C GLU A 323 9.13 15.67 -19.79
N GLY A 324 8.89 16.40 -18.69
CA GLY A 324 9.64 16.25 -17.45
C GLY A 324 9.62 14.83 -16.89
N ILE A 325 8.45 14.19 -16.88
CA ILE A 325 8.30 12.80 -16.43
C ILE A 325 8.99 11.84 -17.40
N ARG A 326 8.87 12.03 -18.72
CA ARG A 326 9.58 11.19 -19.70
C ARG A 326 11.10 11.26 -19.52
N LEU A 327 11.64 12.44 -19.28
CA LEU A 327 13.07 12.61 -18.98
C LEU A 327 13.48 11.91 -17.69
N LEU A 328 12.65 11.99 -16.64
CA LEU A 328 12.87 11.26 -15.39
C LEU A 328 12.90 9.74 -15.62
N VAL A 329 11.93 9.19 -16.35
CA VAL A 329 11.86 7.76 -16.67
C VAL A 329 13.06 7.33 -17.51
N ASN A 330 13.45 8.11 -18.51
CA ASN A 330 14.63 7.82 -19.34
C ASN A 330 15.92 7.79 -18.49
N ALA A 331 16.11 8.74 -17.57
CA ALA A 331 17.25 8.73 -16.66
C ALA A 331 17.22 7.54 -15.68
N ALA A 332 16.04 7.17 -15.20
CA ALA A 332 15.85 6.00 -14.35
C ALA A 332 16.18 4.69 -15.10
N GLN A 333 15.78 4.57 -16.36
CA GLN A 333 16.11 3.44 -17.22
C GLN A 333 17.62 3.25 -17.40
N GLU A 334 18.37 4.34 -17.58
CA GLU A 334 19.83 4.29 -17.68
C GLU A 334 20.47 3.75 -16.40
N LYS A 335 19.98 4.18 -15.23
CA LYS A 335 20.42 3.64 -13.94
C LYS A 335 20.05 2.16 -13.79
N ALA A 336 18.80 1.81 -14.12
CA ALA A 336 18.26 0.46 -14.00
C ALA A 336 19.07 -0.57 -14.82
N ASN A 337 19.49 -0.18 -16.04
CA ASN A 337 20.31 -1.02 -16.92
C ASN A 337 21.68 -1.39 -16.33
N ASN A 338 22.16 -0.61 -15.35
CA ASN A 338 23.44 -0.84 -14.69
C ASN A 338 23.31 -1.52 -13.33
N LEU A 339 22.10 -1.84 -12.85
CA LEU A 339 21.90 -2.40 -11.51
C LEU A 339 22.77 -3.64 -11.24
N LEU A 340 22.76 -4.62 -12.16
CA LEU A 340 23.49 -5.88 -12.00
C LEU A 340 25.02 -5.73 -12.04
N THR A 341 25.54 -4.63 -12.59
CA THR A 341 26.98 -4.35 -12.69
C THR A 341 27.45 -3.30 -11.69
N LEU A 342 26.52 -2.66 -10.97
CA LEU A 342 26.80 -1.63 -9.97
C LEU A 342 27.50 -2.26 -8.76
N GLY A 343 28.62 -1.66 -8.33
CA GLY A 343 29.35 -2.11 -7.15
C GLY A 343 28.55 -1.89 -5.86
N ASP A 344 28.80 -2.70 -4.84
CA ASP A 344 28.03 -2.69 -3.57
C ASP A 344 27.98 -1.31 -2.92
N ALA A 345 29.14 -0.64 -2.80
CA ALA A 345 29.23 0.69 -2.21
C ALA A 345 28.44 1.75 -2.99
N ASP A 346 28.24 1.56 -4.29
CA ASP A 346 27.45 2.48 -5.12
C ASP A 346 25.96 2.14 -5.06
N ALA A 347 25.60 0.86 -5.02
CA ALA A 347 24.21 0.41 -4.92
C ALA A 347 23.51 0.86 -3.62
N LEU A 348 24.29 1.14 -2.56
CA LEU A 348 23.80 1.65 -1.28
C LEU A 348 23.60 3.19 -1.25
N LYS A 349 23.96 3.93 -2.31
CA LYS A 349 23.85 5.39 -2.34
C LYS A 349 22.50 5.84 -2.90
N ASP A 350 21.89 6.83 -2.25
CA ASP A 350 20.61 7.42 -2.68
C ASP A 350 20.66 8.02 -4.09
N GLU A 351 21.80 8.55 -4.52
CA GLU A 351 21.97 9.09 -5.88
C GLU A 351 21.74 8.04 -6.98
N ASN A 352 21.89 6.75 -6.67
CA ASN A 352 21.67 5.64 -7.59
C ASN A 352 20.26 5.06 -7.55
N GLN A 353 19.36 5.60 -6.70
CA GLN A 353 17.96 5.20 -6.69
C GLN A 353 17.33 5.34 -8.09
N VAL A 354 16.43 4.39 -8.39
CA VAL A 354 15.66 4.31 -9.62
C VAL A 354 14.20 4.57 -9.27
N LEU A 355 13.64 5.69 -9.73
CA LEU A 355 12.26 6.10 -9.42
C LEU A 355 11.96 6.10 -7.90
N GLY A 356 12.93 6.53 -7.09
CA GLY A 356 12.80 6.59 -5.63
C GLY A 356 13.00 5.25 -4.90
N ILE A 357 13.33 4.17 -5.61
CA ILE A 357 13.58 2.85 -5.03
C ILE A 357 15.09 2.62 -4.92
N SER A 358 15.55 2.07 -3.79
CA SER A 358 16.94 1.70 -3.55
C SER A 358 17.50 0.82 -4.67
N ALA A 359 18.68 1.19 -5.19
CA ALA A 359 19.37 0.39 -6.19
C ALA A 359 19.79 -0.97 -5.64
N TRP A 360 20.21 -1.04 -4.38
CA TRP A 360 20.51 -2.30 -3.70
C TRP A 360 19.30 -3.24 -3.68
N TYR A 361 18.15 -2.71 -3.28
CA TYR A 361 16.88 -3.45 -3.24
C TYR A 361 16.47 -3.95 -4.62
N LEU A 362 16.49 -3.08 -5.64
CA LEU A 362 16.14 -3.46 -7.01
C LEU A 362 17.14 -4.47 -7.58
N ARG A 363 18.44 -4.32 -7.32
CA ARG A 363 19.47 -5.28 -7.76
C ARG A 363 19.26 -6.67 -7.17
N HIS A 364 18.79 -6.76 -5.91
CA HIS A 364 18.40 -8.04 -5.31
C HIS A 364 17.21 -8.66 -6.05
N LEU A 365 16.17 -7.86 -6.34
CA LEU A 365 15.01 -8.29 -7.14
C LEU A 365 15.39 -8.75 -8.56
N GLU A 366 16.33 -8.08 -9.22
CA GLU A 366 16.85 -8.47 -10.54
C GLU A 366 17.52 -9.85 -10.54
N GLY A 367 18.01 -10.30 -9.38
CA GLY A 367 18.55 -11.65 -9.19
C GLY A 367 17.49 -12.74 -9.07
N ILE A 368 16.20 -12.38 -9.01
CA ILE A 368 15.08 -13.30 -8.87
C ILE A 368 14.39 -13.43 -10.23
N ASP A 369 14.47 -14.62 -10.84
CA ASP A 369 13.73 -14.94 -12.05
C ASP A 369 12.46 -15.72 -11.67
N PRO A 370 11.30 -15.06 -11.56
CA PRO A 370 10.11 -15.69 -11.04
C PRO A 370 9.58 -16.78 -11.99
N VAL A 371 9.75 -16.62 -13.30
CA VAL A 371 9.35 -17.63 -14.29
C VAL A 371 10.20 -18.89 -14.15
N GLN A 372 11.53 -18.75 -14.06
CA GLN A 372 12.41 -19.91 -13.88
C GLN A 372 12.15 -20.62 -12.56
N LEU A 373 11.86 -19.90 -11.48
CA LEU A 373 11.54 -20.51 -10.19
C LEU A 373 10.27 -21.36 -10.25
N HIS A 374 9.21 -20.86 -10.87
CA HIS A 374 7.99 -21.64 -11.10
C HIS A 374 8.25 -22.87 -12.00
N LEU A 375 9.02 -22.72 -13.09
CA LEU A 375 9.37 -23.86 -13.94
C LEU A 375 10.23 -24.91 -13.21
N ALA A 376 11.08 -24.47 -12.29
CA ALA A 376 12.01 -25.35 -11.57
C ALA A 376 11.31 -26.22 -10.51
N ASP A 377 10.33 -25.69 -9.78
CA ASP A 377 9.59 -26.49 -8.79
C ASP A 377 8.40 -27.26 -9.39
N GLY A 378 7.83 -26.78 -10.50
CA GLY A 378 6.71 -27.40 -11.20
C GLY A 378 5.42 -27.47 -10.39
N LEU A 379 5.33 -26.75 -9.27
CA LEU A 379 4.15 -26.76 -8.40
C LEU A 379 2.98 -26.05 -9.10
N PRO A 380 1.73 -26.49 -8.88
CA PRO A 380 0.56 -25.84 -9.46
C PRO A 380 0.56 -24.32 -9.22
N VAL A 381 0.26 -23.56 -10.27
CA VAL A 381 0.20 -22.10 -10.20
C VAL A 381 -1.03 -21.56 -10.95
N LEU A 382 -1.77 -20.67 -10.29
CA LEU A 382 -2.87 -19.92 -10.86
C LEU A 382 -2.48 -18.44 -11.00
N ILE A 383 -2.46 -17.92 -12.23
CA ILE A 383 -2.20 -16.51 -12.53
C ILE A 383 -3.54 -15.81 -12.79
N LEU A 384 -3.85 -14.81 -11.99
CA LEU A 384 -5.09 -14.04 -12.03
C LEU A 384 -4.81 -12.57 -12.35
N GLN A 385 -5.60 -11.97 -13.24
CA GLN A 385 -5.45 -10.56 -13.64
C GLN A 385 -6.79 -9.83 -13.79
N GLY A 386 -6.93 -8.64 -13.22
CA GLY A 386 -8.02 -7.72 -13.57
C GLY A 386 -7.74 -7.02 -14.90
N GLU A 387 -8.70 -7.02 -15.83
CA GLU A 387 -8.50 -6.41 -17.17
C GLU A 387 -8.51 -4.88 -17.14
N ARG A 388 -8.99 -4.26 -16.05
CA ARG A 388 -8.91 -2.81 -15.79
C ARG A 388 -7.84 -2.44 -14.79
N ASP A 389 -6.95 -3.36 -14.44
CA ASP A 389 -5.78 -3.03 -13.64
C ASP A 389 -4.84 -2.13 -14.44
N ARG A 390 -4.56 -0.96 -13.85
CA ARG A 390 -3.68 0.07 -14.41
C ARG A 390 -2.31 0.13 -13.73
N GLN A 391 -2.12 -0.61 -12.64
CA GLN A 391 -0.84 -0.70 -11.94
C GLN A 391 0.00 -1.86 -12.48
N VAL A 392 -0.65 -3.00 -12.75
CA VAL A 392 -0.07 -4.18 -13.41
C VAL A 392 -1.01 -4.57 -14.54
N THR A 393 -0.54 -4.52 -15.78
CA THR A 393 -1.46 -4.51 -16.93
C THR A 393 -1.63 -5.89 -17.55
N LEU A 394 -2.52 -6.03 -18.54
CA LEU A 394 -2.60 -7.26 -19.33
C LEU A 394 -1.29 -7.63 -20.04
N ALA A 395 -0.37 -6.69 -20.24
CA ALA A 395 0.96 -7.02 -20.76
C ALA A 395 1.73 -7.94 -19.80
N ASP A 396 1.57 -7.75 -18.49
CA ASP A 396 2.18 -8.59 -17.45
C ASP A 396 1.57 -9.99 -17.42
N TYR A 397 0.24 -10.07 -17.56
CA TYR A 397 -0.48 -11.34 -17.68
C TYR A 397 -0.07 -12.13 -18.93
N GLU A 398 0.10 -11.48 -20.07
CA GLU A 398 0.61 -12.13 -21.29
C GLU A 398 2.09 -12.51 -21.15
N ALA A 399 2.89 -11.73 -20.41
CA ALA A 399 4.26 -12.10 -20.08
C ALA A 399 4.32 -13.39 -19.22
N TRP A 400 3.42 -13.55 -18.25
CA TRP A 400 3.27 -14.79 -17.51
C TRP A 400 2.89 -15.96 -18.39
N LYS A 401 1.86 -15.80 -19.24
CA LYS A 401 1.44 -16.84 -20.19
C LYS A 401 2.57 -17.28 -21.09
N LYS A 402 3.39 -16.35 -21.56
CA LYS A 402 4.57 -16.63 -22.39
C LYS A 402 5.68 -17.34 -21.59
N GLY A 403 5.99 -16.86 -20.40
CA GLY A 403 7.06 -17.42 -19.55
C GLY A 403 6.77 -18.85 -19.10
N LEU A 404 5.50 -19.14 -18.80
CA LEU A 404 5.06 -20.42 -18.24
C LEU A 404 4.46 -21.38 -19.28
N GLN A 405 4.68 -21.18 -20.58
CA GLN A 405 4.16 -22.09 -21.63
C GLN A 405 4.58 -23.56 -21.44
N GLY A 406 5.75 -23.79 -20.83
CA GLY A 406 6.27 -25.13 -20.52
C GLY A 406 5.85 -25.68 -19.15
N HIS A 407 5.08 -24.92 -18.37
CA HIS A 407 4.72 -25.30 -17.01
C HIS A 407 3.54 -26.29 -17.00
N PRO A 408 3.67 -27.48 -16.38
CA PRO A 408 2.69 -28.56 -16.51
C PRO A 408 1.34 -28.27 -15.86
N ALA A 409 1.33 -27.44 -14.81
CA ALA A 409 0.16 -27.15 -13.98
C ALA A 409 -0.15 -25.65 -13.88
N ALA A 410 0.29 -24.84 -14.85
CA ALA A 410 -0.06 -23.43 -14.88
C ALA A 410 -1.50 -23.23 -15.39
N ARG A 411 -2.24 -22.32 -14.75
CA ARG A 411 -3.57 -21.86 -15.14
C ARG A 411 -3.60 -20.34 -15.17
N PHE A 412 -4.39 -19.78 -16.06
CA PHE A 412 -4.46 -18.34 -16.28
C PHE A 412 -5.91 -17.93 -16.40
N LYS A 413 -6.31 -16.86 -15.70
CA LYS A 413 -7.63 -16.26 -15.85
C LYS A 413 -7.56 -14.74 -15.72
N SER A 414 -8.17 -14.04 -16.67
CA SER A 414 -8.41 -12.60 -16.58
C SER A 414 -9.88 -12.32 -16.30
N TYR A 415 -10.16 -11.18 -15.66
CA TYR A 415 -11.52 -10.79 -15.28
C TYR A 415 -11.88 -9.43 -15.90
N PRO A 416 -12.84 -9.40 -16.83
CA PRO A 416 -13.33 -8.15 -17.40
C PRO A 416 -13.86 -7.21 -16.33
N GLY A 417 -13.46 -5.94 -16.38
CA GLY A 417 -13.99 -4.90 -15.50
C GLY A 417 -13.33 -4.79 -14.12
N LEU A 418 -12.51 -5.76 -13.71
CA LEU A 418 -11.85 -5.72 -12.40
C LEU A 418 -10.55 -4.91 -12.44
N ASN A 419 -10.31 -4.14 -11.39
CA ASN A 419 -9.10 -3.34 -11.19
C ASN A 419 -8.01 -4.13 -10.43
N HIS A 420 -6.95 -3.42 -9.99
CA HIS A 420 -5.83 -4.03 -9.27
C HIS A 420 -6.25 -4.78 -8.00
N LEU A 421 -7.25 -4.26 -7.27
CA LEU A 421 -7.75 -4.86 -6.03
C LEU A 421 -8.80 -5.97 -6.30
N PHE A 422 -9.00 -6.35 -7.56
CA PHE A 422 -10.04 -7.30 -8.01
C PHE A 422 -11.47 -6.85 -7.67
N GLY A 423 -11.65 -5.55 -7.44
CA GLY A 423 -12.95 -4.90 -7.32
C GLY A 423 -13.38 -4.30 -8.65
N GLN A 424 -14.68 -4.06 -8.81
CA GLN A 424 -15.24 -3.40 -9.98
C GLN A 424 -15.61 -1.96 -9.64
N PHE A 425 -14.80 -1.00 -10.10
CA PHE A 425 -15.13 0.42 -10.01
C PHE A 425 -16.30 0.78 -10.92
N GLU A 426 -17.26 1.55 -10.40
CA GLU A 426 -18.41 2.01 -11.15
C GLU A 426 -18.18 3.44 -11.67
N GLY A 427 -18.31 3.62 -12.99
CA GLY A 427 -18.14 4.91 -13.64
C GLY A 427 -16.96 4.95 -14.59
N GLU A 428 -16.62 6.17 -15.02
CA GLU A 428 -15.43 6.41 -15.84
C GLU A 428 -14.18 6.41 -14.95
N ALA A 429 -13.17 5.65 -15.35
CA ALA A 429 -11.93 5.56 -14.59
C ALA A 429 -11.29 6.96 -14.47
N PRO A 430 -10.91 7.41 -13.27
CA PRO A 430 -10.21 8.67 -13.10
C PRO A 430 -8.81 8.60 -13.75
N ALA A 431 -8.19 9.74 -13.98
CA ALA A 431 -6.78 9.80 -14.38
C ALA A 431 -5.92 8.95 -13.42
N PHE A 432 -4.83 8.35 -13.89
CA PHE A 432 -3.95 7.49 -13.10
C PHE A 432 -3.35 8.24 -11.90
N GLN A 433 -3.02 9.52 -12.05
CA GLN A 433 -2.60 10.38 -10.94
C GLN A 433 -3.69 10.57 -9.86
N GLN A 434 -4.94 10.25 -10.18
CA GLN A 434 -6.12 10.27 -9.30
C GLN A 434 -6.62 8.86 -8.97
N LEU A 435 -5.78 7.83 -9.12
CA LEU A 435 -6.14 6.42 -8.85
C LEU A 435 -6.80 6.22 -7.48
N MET A 436 -6.42 7.00 -6.47
CA MET A 436 -7.06 6.95 -5.15
C MET A 436 -8.56 7.27 -5.16
N THR A 437 -9.05 8.04 -6.14
CA THR A 437 -10.50 8.27 -6.36
C THR A 437 -11.21 6.98 -6.75
N GLU A 438 -10.52 6.08 -7.45
CA GLU A 438 -11.05 4.76 -7.75
C GLU A 438 -11.20 3.93 -6.47
N TYR A 439 -10.19 3.97 -5.60
CA TYR A 439 -10.15 3.19 -4.36
C TYR A 439 -10.93 3.79 -3.20
N SER A 440 -11.47 5.01 -3.34
CA SER A 440 -12.41 5.56 -2.37
C SER A 440 -13.82 5.00 -2.53
N GLN A 441 -14.12 4.40 -3.69
CA GLN A 441 -15.29 3.53 -3.83
C GLN A 441 -14.99 2.17 -3.20
N ARG A 442 -15.89 1.71 -2.33
CA ARG A 442 -15.84 0.34 -1.81
C ARG A 442 -16.17 -0.64 -2.94
N THR A 443 -15.18 -1.41 -3.37
CA THR A 443 -15.28 -2.43 -4.41
C THR A 443 -14.74 -3.77 -3.87
N PRO A 444 -15.59 -4.64 -3.31
CA PRO A 444 -15.17 -5.94 -2.80
C PRO A 444 -14.52 -6.79 -3.87
N VAL A 445 -13.62 -7.70 -3.45
CA VAL A 445 -13.09 -8.74 -4.34
C VAL A 445 -14.29 -9.50 -4.93
N ALA A 446 -14.37 -9.54 -6.25
CA ALA A 446 -15.54 -10.07 -6.94
C ALA A 446 -15.78 -11.55 -6.61
N GLU A 447 -17.05 -11.94 -6.47
CA GLU A 447 -17.47 -13.31 -6.11
C GLU A 447 -16.88 -14.37 -7.05
N ALA A 448 -16.84 -14.10 -8.37
CA ALA A 448 -16.24 -14.98 -9.35
C ALA A 448 -14.76 -15.29 -9.03
N VAL A 449 -14.00 -14.32 -8.54
CA VAL A 449 -12.59 -14.51 -8.16
C VAL A 449 -12.49 -15.45 -6.95
N LEU A 450 -13.37 -15.29 -5.96
CA LEU A 450 -13.45 -16.17 -4.79
C LEU A 450 -13.81 -17.60 -5.19
N GLU A 451 -14.80 -17.77 -6.06
CA GLU A 451 -15.23 -19.07 -6.59
C GLU A 451 -14.10 -19.77 -7.35
N ASP A 452 -13.41 -19.07 -8.24
CA ASP A 452 -12.30 -19.63 -9.03
C ASP A 452 -11.10 -20.02 -8.17
N ILE A 453 -10.73 -19.17 -7.20
CA ILE A 453 -9.67 -19.48 -6.24
C ILE A 453 -10.06 -20.72 -5.44
N ALA A 454 -11.28 -20.76 -4.90
CA ALA A 454 -11.72 -21.89 -4.09
C ALA A 454 -11.80 -23.20 -4.90
N ALA A 455 -12.28 -23.14 -6.14
CA ALA A 455 -12.32 -24.29 -7.04
C ALA A 455 -10.91 -24.81 -7.33
N TRP A 456 -9.98 -23.92 -7.66
CA TRP A 456 -8.59 -24.28 -7.95
C TRP A 456 -7.89 -24.89 -6.72
N LEU A 457 -8.10 -24.32 -5.52
CA LEU A 457 -7.55 -24.87 -4.29
C LEU A 457 -8.07 -26.28 -4.02
N ARG A 458 -9.38 -26.52 -4.16
CA ARG A 458 -9.96 -27.87 -3.96
C ARG A 458 -9.42 -28.89 -4.96
N GLU A 459 -9.23 -28.51 -6.22
CA GLU A 459 -8.64 -29.38 -7.25
C GLU A 459 -7.25 -29.88 -6.85
N HIS A 460 -6.45 -29.04 -6.18
CA HIS A 460 -5.05 -29.32 -5.84
C HIS A 460 -4.84 -29.75 -4.38
N SER A 461 -5.90 -29.88 -3.59
CA SER A 461 -5.86 -30.29 -2.17
C SER A 461 -5.99 -31.80 -1.95
N LEU A 462 -6.31 -32.55 -3.01
CA LEU A 462 -6.68 -33.98 -2.96
C LEU A 462 -5.51 -34.94 -3.15
#